data_AF-A0A7J9YJM0-F1
#
_entry.id   AF-A0A7J9YJM0-F1
#
_cell.length_a   1.000
_cell.length_b   1.000
_cell.length_c   1.000
_cell.angle_alpha   90.00
_cell.angle_beta   90.00
_cell.angle_gamma   90.00
#
_symmetry.space_group_name_H-M   'P 1'
#
loop_
_entity.id
_entity.type
_entity.pdbx_description
1 polymer ?
#
loop_
_entity_poly.entity_id
_entity_poly.type
_entity_poly.pdbx_seq_one_letter_code
_entity_poly.pdbx_strand_id
1 'polypeptide(L)'
;MDELHEPKSEALRALFWRDEILQLMFWVKGEGFGDAVDAKLLERFLGVRAEVGLTYLDRLVAESLIERDAESRYLLTARGHEQGARVFAAEFAELTQPAHGECGPDCWCHMSADEAEACLAERSGS
;
A
#
# COMPACT_ATOMS: atom_id res chain seq x y z
N MET A 1 17.03 -0.52 3.30
CA MET A 1 15.67 -0.02 3.60
C MET A 1 15.84 1.47 3.77
N ASP A 2 15.31 2.25 2.83
CA ASP A 2 15.28 3.70 3.03
C ASP A 2 14.48 3.99 4.31
N GLU A 3 14.96 4.93 5.10
CA GLU A 3 14.30 5.35 6.33
C GLU A 3 12.94 5.98 5.96
N LEU A 4 11.85 5.59 6.64
CA LEU A 4 10.55 6.21 6.43
C LEU A 4 10.60 7.65 6.94
N HIS A 5 10.48 8.61 6.02
CA HIS A 5 10.54 10.03 6.34
C HIS A 5 9.14 10.59 6.57
N GLU A 6 8.72 10.70 7.84
CA GLU A 6 7.42 11.26 8.15
C GLU A 6 7.31 12.76 7.76
N PRO A 7 6.15 13.21 7.22
CA PRO A 7 5.94 14.63 6.95
C PRO A 7 5.94 15.50 8.21
N LYS A 8 6.40 16.75 8.10
CA LYS A 8 6.39 17.71 9.22
C LYS A 8 4.98 18.23 9.55
N SER A 9 4.09 18.31 8.57
CA SER A 9 2.71 18.74 8.76
C SER A 9 1.92 17.65 9.48
N GLU A 10 1.20 18.01 10.54
CA GLU A 10 0.36 17.07 11.30
C GLU A 10 -0.70 16.38 10.42
N ALA A 11 -1.36 17.15 9.55
CA ALA A 11 -2.38 16.61 8.65
C ALA A 11 -1.78 15.61 7.66
N LEU A 12 -0.62 15.93 7.07
CA LEU A 12 0.05 15.03 6.12
C LEU A 12 0.60 13.79 6.83
N ARG A 13 1.13 13.95 8.04
CA ARG A 13 1.65 12.84 8.85
C ARG A 13 0.55 11.87 9.27
N ALA A 14 -0.65 12.37 9.57
CA ALA A 14 -1.80 11.50 9.83
C ALA A 14 -2.21 10.68 8.61
N LEU A 15 -2.19 11.28 7.41
CA LEU A 15 -2.47 10.56 6.17
C LEU A 15 -1.37 9.52 5.86
N PHE A 16 -0.11 9.92 6.01
CA PHE A 16 1.06 9.05 5.86
C PHE A 16 0.93 7.82 6.76
N TRP A 17 0.80 8.01 8.08
CA TRP A 17 0.72 6.89 9.01
C TRP A 17 -0.53 6.01 8.82
N ARG A 18 -1.66 6.58 8.41
CA ARG A 18 -2.82 5.76 8.03
C ARG A 18 -2.47 4.80 6.89
N ASP A 19 -1.85 5.32 5.84
CA ASP A 19 -1.60 4.55 4.63
C ASP A 19 -0.51 3.48 4.88
N GLU A 20 0.59 3.82 5.58
CA GLU A 20 1.64 2.88 6.00
C GLU A 20 1.09 1.74 6.88
N ILE A 21 0.25 2.07 7.86
CA ILE A 21 -0.31 1.07 8.79
C ILE A 21 -1.26 0.13 8.05
N LEU A 22 -2.15 0.65 7.21
CA LEU A 22 -3.12 -0.18 6.48
C LEU A 22 -2.43 -1.06 5.44
N GLN A 23 -1.42 -0.55 4.76
CA GLN A 23 -0.58 -1.32 3.83
C GLN A 23 0.15 -2.46 4.55
N LEU A 24 0.79 -2.19 5.69
CA LEU A 24 1.46 -3.21 6.48
C LEU A 24 0.48 -4.30 6.95
N MET A 25 -0.68 -3.91 7.47
CA MET A 25 -1.71 -4.86 7.93
C MET A 25 -2.24 -5.72 6.78
N PHE A 26 -2.44 -5.13 5.59
CA PHE A 26 -2.84 -5.86 4.39
C PHE A 26 -1.77 -6.88 3.99
N TRP A 27 -0.50 -6.46 3.96
CA TRP A 27 0.62 -7.33 3.61
C TRP A 27 0.81 -8.48 4.61
N VAL A 28 0.84 -8.20 5.92
CA VAL A 28 0.97 -9.21 6.99
C VAL A 28 -0.12 -10.29 6.88
N LYS A 29 -1.36 -9.86 6.60
CA LYS A 29 -2.49 -10.75 6.37
C LYS A 29 -2.28 -11.62 5.12
N GLY A 30 -1.86 -11.01 4.01
CA GLY A 30 -1.62 -11.70 2.74
C GLY A 30 -0.51 -12.77 2.80
N GLU A 31 0.53 -12.52 3.60
CA GLU A 31 1.65 -13.46 3.80
C GLU A 31 1.35 -14.58 4.82
N GLY A 32 0.18 -14.55 5.48
CA GLY A 32 -0.21 -15.57 6.46
C GLY A 32 0.47 -15.44 7.82
N PHE A 33 1.01 -14.26 8.18
CA PHE A 33 1.56 -13.99 9.51
C PHE A 33 0.49 -13.71 10.58
N GLY A 34 -0.78 -13.68 10.17
CA GLY A 34 -1.94 -13.50 11.04
C GLY A 34 -2.81 -12.32 10.62
N ASP A 35 -4.01 -12.25 11.20
CA ASP A 35 -5.01 -11.20 10.89
C ASP A 35 -4.97 -10.01 11.85
N ALA A 36 -4.24 -10.13 12.95
CA ALA A 36 -4.23 -9.16 14.04
C ALA A 36 -2.81 -8.64 14.29
N VAL A 37 -2.68 -7.31 14.41
CA VAL A 37 -1.40 -6.63 14.70
C VAL A 37 -1.41 -5.97 16.07
N ASP A 38 -0.22 -5.67 16.60
CA ASP A 38 -0.02 -4.89 17.82
C ASP A 38 0.98 -3.74 17.60
N ALA A 39 1.13 -2.89 18.61
CA ALA A 39 2.05 -1.75 18.54
C ALA A 39 3.54 -2.16 18.41
N LYS A 40 3.91 -3.37 18.85
CA LYS A 40 5.28 -3.87 18.73
C LYS A 40 5.60 -4.29 17.30
N LEU A 41 4.61 -4.82 16.59
CA LEU A 41 4.73 -5.13 15.16
C LEU A 41 4.94 -3.84 14.37
N LEU A 42 4.17 -2.79 14.66
CA LEU A 42 4.35 -1.47 14.04
C LEU A 42 5.75 -0.91 14.26
N GLU A 43 6.26 -0.98 15.50
CA GLU A 43 7.61 -0.52 15.81
C GLU A 43 8.68 -1.31 15.06
N ARG A 44 8.52 -2.64 14.96
CA ARG A 44 9.45 -3.51 14.25
C ARG A 44 9.52 -3.21 12.75
N PHE A 45 8.37 -3.02 12.10
CA PHE A 45 8.29 -2.94 10.64
C PHE A 45 8.32 -1.51 10.11
N LEU A 46 7.74 -0.55 10.85
CA LEU A 46 7.66 0.85 10.41
C LEU A 46 8.60 1.78 11.18
N GLY A 47 9.27 1.31 12.24
CA GLY A 47 10.15 2.15 13.06
C GLY A 47 9.42 3.21 13.90
N VAL A 48 8.09 3.21 13.92
CA VAL A 48 7.30 4.10 14.78
C VAL A 48 7.31 3.57 16.21
N ARG A 49 7.73 4.40 17.18
CA ARG A 49 7.69 4.00 18.60
C ARG A 49 6.29 3.52 18.99
N ALA A 50 6.20 2.44 19.75
CA ALA A 50 4.93 1.80 20.09
C ALA A 50 3.91 2.78 20.71
N GLU A 51 4.35 3.71 21.57
CA GLU A 51 3.44 4.69 22.18
C GLU A 51 2.82 5.65 21.16
N VAL A 52 3.57 6.01 20.13
CA VAL A 52 3.09 6.86 19.04
C VAL A 52 2.19 6.05 18.11
N GLY A 53 2.60 4.82 17.76
CA GLY A 53 1.82 3.89 16.94
C GLY A 53 0.42 3.63 17.50
N LEU A 54 0.29 3.53 18.83
CA LEU A 54 -1.01 3.39 19.50
C LEU A 54 -1.96 4.56 19.20
N THR A 55 -1.46 5.80 19.12
CA THR A 55 -2.32 6.96 18.85
C THR A 55 -2.89 6.94 17.43
N TYR A 56 -2.11 6.45 16.45
CA TYR A 56 -2.61 6.23 15.10
C TYR A 56 -3.59 5.06 15.04
N LEU A 57 -3.31 3.95 15.72
CA LEU A 57 -4.24 2.82 15.79
C LEU A 57 -5.60 3.24 16.40
N ASP A 58 -5.59 4.02 17.48
CA ASP A 58 -6.81 4.57 18.08
C ASP A 58 -7.63 5.40 17.09
N ARG A 59 -6.93 6.23 16.31
CA ARG A 59 -7.57 7.02 15.26
C ARG A 59 -8.17 6.15 14.16
N LEU A 60 -7.48 5.10 13.73
CA LEU A 60 -8.00 4.18 12.70
C LEU A 60 -9.21 3.38 13.18
N VAL A 61 -9.28 3.07 14.49
CA VAL A 61 -10.49 2.50 15.12
C VAL A 61 -11.63 3.52 15.03
N ALA A 62 -11.39 4.77 15.40
CA ALA A 62 -12.39 5.84 15.30
C ALA A 62 -12.86 6.09 13.85
N GLU A 63 -11.98 5.89 12.86
CA GLU A 63 -12.30 6.00 11.43
C GLU A 63 -12.98 4.75 10.85
N SER A 64 -13.18 3.69 11.65
CA SER A 64 -13.75 2.38 11.27
C SER A 64 -12.96 1.66 10.17
N LEU A 65 -11.65 1.89 10.12
CA LEU A 65 -10.72 1.21 9.20
C LEU A 65 -10.13 -0.04 9.84
N ILE A 66 -10.00 -0.05 11.16
CA ILE A 66 -9.62 -1.22 11.94
C ILE A 66 -10.55 -1.39 13.14
N GLU A 67 -10.53 -2.58 13.74
CA GLU A 67 -11.27 -2.90 14.96
C GLU A 67 -10.36 -3.57 15.99
N ARG A 68 -10.74 -3.48 17.27
CA ARG A 68 -10.04 -4.15 18.37
C ARG A 68 -10.70 -5.50 18.68
N ASP A 69 -9.92 -6.56 18.80
CA ASP A 69 -10.41 -7.84 19.34
C ASP A 69 -10.47 -7.84 20.88
N ALA A 70 -10.90 -8.98 21.44
CA ALA A 70 -10.97 -9.20 22.87
C ALA A 70 -9.60 -9.13 23.56
N GLU A 71 -8.51 -9.40 22.83
CA GLU A 71 -7.13 -9.34 23.30
C GLU A 71 -6.47 -7.97 23.07
N SER A 72 -7.24 -6.95 22.67
CA SER A 72 -6.76 -5.60 22.36
C SER A 72 -5.76 -5.52 21.19
N ARG A 73 -5.78 -6.51 20.30
CA ARG A 73 -5.08 -6.47 19.01
C ARG A 73 -5.99 -5.84 17.95
N TYR A 74 -5.40 -5.45 16.83
CA TYR A 74 -6.09 -4.69 15.80
C TYR A 74 -6.25 -5.48 14.52
N LEU A 75 -7.46 -5.49 13.96
CA LEU A 75 -7.82 -6.21 12.74
C LEU A 75 -8.33 -5.25 11.69
N LEU A 76 -8.06 -5.54 10.42
CA LEU A 76 -8.65 -4.80 9.30
C LEU A 76 -10.16 -5.01 9.25
N THR A 77 -10.92 -3.92 9.16
CA THR A 77 -12.31 -4.01 8.67
C THR A 77 -12.30 -4.25 7.16
N ALA A 78 -13.44 -4.58 6.56
CA ALA A 78 -13.55 -4.70 5.10
C ALA A 78 -13.09 -3.42 4.37
N ARG A 79 -13.43 -2.24 4.92
CA ARG A 79 -13.03 -0.94 4.38
C ARG A 79 -11.53 -0.68 4.55
N GLY A 80 -10.96 -1.02 5.71
CA GLY A 80 -9.52 -0.93 5.92
C GLY A 80 -8.74 -1.84 4.99
N HIS A 81 -9.25 -3.05 4.74
CA HIS A 81 -8.65 -3.99 3.79
C HIS A 81 -8.64 -3.44 2.37
N GLU A 82 -9.76 -2.91 1.88
CA GLU A 82 -9.83 -2.29 0.55
C GLU A 82 -8.84 -1.13 0.41
N GLN A 83 -8.76 -0.26 1.42
CA GLN A 83 -7.83 0.86 1.41
C GLN A 83 -6.37 0.40 1.46
N GLY A 84 -6.02 -0.55 2.33
CA GLY A 84 -4.67 -1.12 2.43
C GLY A 84 -4.24 -1.78 1.11
N ALA A 85 -5.14 -2.55 0.47
CA ALA A 85 -4.89 -3.14 -0.84
C ALA A 85 -4.64 -2.07 -1.91
N ARG A 86 -5.41 -0.98 -1.91
CA ARG A 86 -5.24 0.12 -2.86
C ARG A 86 -3.90 0.83 -2.69
N VAL A 87 -3.50 1.14 -1.46
CA VAL A 87 -2.20 1.78 -1.16
C VAL A 87 -1.06 0.87 -1.58
N PHE A 88 -1.13 -0.42 -1.20
CA PHE A 88 -0.15 -1.43 -1.61
C PHE A 88 -0.05 -1.50 -3.13
N ALA A 89 -1.16 -1.67 -3.85
CA ALA A 89 -1.14 -1.73 -5.31
C ALA A 89 -0.57 -0.46 -5.96
N ALA A 90 -0.80 0.73 -5.37
CA ALA A 90 -0.25 1.98 -5.87
C ALA A 90 1.27 2.07 -5.70
N GLU A 91 1.82 1.64 -4.56
CA GLU A 91 3.27 1.64 -4.32
C GLU A 91 4.01 0.69 -5.27
N PHE A 92 3.42 -0.49 -5.54
CA PHE A 92 4.01 -1.50 -6.41
C PHE A 92 3.54 -1.40 -7.87
N ALA A 93 2.81 -0.34 -8.24
CA ALA A 93 2.26 -0.19 -9.58
C ALA A 93 3.34 -0.21 -10.65
N GLU A 94 4.47 0.47 -10.44
CA GLU A 94 5.57 0.51 -11.40
C GLU A 94 6.30 -0.84 -11.55
N LEU A 95 6.23 -1.69 -10.51
CA LEU A 95 6.87 -3.02 -10.50
C LEU A 95 5.98 -4.12 -11.10
N THR A 96 4.66 -3.89 -11.13
CA THR A 96 3.65 -4.86 -11.56
C THR A 96 2.96 -4.48 -12.86
N GLN A 97 3.16 -3.25 -13.34
CA GLN A 97 2.74 -2.88 -14.67
C GLN A 97 3.59 -3.64 -15.70
N PRO A 98 2.95 -4.17 -16.76
CA PRO A 98 3.72 -4.67 -17.88
C PRO A 98 4.60 -3.55 -18.40
N ALA A 99 5.89 -3.82 -18.59
CA ALA A 99 6.75 -2.90 -19.34
C ALA A 99 6.10 -2.61 -20.70
N HIS A 100 6.39 -1.49 -21.36
CA HIS A 100 5.80 -1.11 -22.66
C HIS A 100 6.10 -2.10 -23.84
N GLY A 101 6.55 -3.33 -23.57
CA GLY A 101 6.61 -4.46 -24.50
C GLY A 101 5.89 -5.74 -24.01
N GLU A 102 5.29 -5.73 -22.82
CA GLU A 102 4.46 -6.82 -22.26
C GLU A 102 2.97 -6.42 -22.29
N CYS A 103 2.57 -5.64 -23.29
CA CYS A 103 1.21 -5.18 -23.41
C CYS A 103 0.24 -6.36 -23.61
N GLY A 104 -0.94 -6.25 -23.00
CA GLY A 104 -1.99 -7.26 -23.16
C GLY A 104 -2.51 -7.33 -24.60
N PRO A 105 -3.25 -8.39 -24.95
CA PRO A 105 -3.72 -8.63 -26.32
C PRO A 105 -4.61 -7.50 -26.88
N ASP A 106 -5.22 -6.70 -26.01
CA ASP A 106 -6.11 -5.59 -26.37
C ASP A 106 -5.38 -4.24 -26.52
N CYS A 107 -4.04 -4.22 -26.49
CA CYS A 107 -3.27 -3.01 -26.70
C CYS A 107 -3.43 -2.46 -28.13
N TRP A 108 -3.43 -1.12 -28.28
CA TRP A 108 -3.55 -0.44 -29.58
C TRP A 108 -2.47 -0.89 -30.59
N CYS A 109 -1.27 -1.23 -30.12
CA CYS A 109 -0.18 -1.70 -30.97
C CYS A 109 -0.46 -3.07 -31.63
N HIS A 110 -1.51 -3.79 -31.21
CA HIS A 110 -1.98 -5.02 -31.86
C HIS A 110 -3.07 -4.76 -32.91
N MET A 111 -3.56 -3.53 -33.06
CA MET A 111 -4.67 -3.21 -33.96
C MET A 111 -4.25 -3.15 -35.43
N SER A 112 -2.98 -2.84 -35.73
CA SER A 112 -2.43 -2.89 -37.09
C SER A 112 -0.89 -2.92 -37.09
N ALA A 113 -0.30 -3.19 -38.27
CA ALA A 113 1.15 -3.12 -38.44
C ALA A 113 1.71 -1.69 -38.24
N ASP A 114 0.97 -0.67 -38.68
CA ASP A 114 1.36 0.74 -38.54
C ASP A 114 1.38 1.15 -37.05
N GLU A 115 0.40 0.69 -36.27
CA GLU A 115 0.35 0.95 -34.83
C GLU A 115 1.48 0.21 -34.09
N ALA A 116 1.84 -1.00 -34.53
CA ALA A 116 3.00 -1.73 -33.99
C ALA A 116 4.33 -0.99 -34.26
N GLU A 117 4.49 -0.41 -35.46
CA GLU A 117 5.68 0.35 -35.84
C GLU A 117 5.78 1.68 -35.07
N ALA A 118 4.67 2.40 -34.89
CA ALA A 118 4.61 3.60 -34.07
C ALA A 118 5.01 3.33 -32.60
N CYS A 119 4.53 2.23 -32.01
CA CYS A 119 4.92 1.80 -30.68
C CYS A 119 6.43 1.52 -30.58
N LEU A 120 7.03 0.86 -31.58
CA LEU A 120 8.47 0.60 -31.62
C LEU A 120 9.28 1.89 -31.72
N ALA A 121 8.82 2.88 -32.49
CA ALA A 121 9.49 4.16 -32.64
C ALA A 121 9.55 4.95 -31.32
N GLU A 122 8.43 4.99 -30.56
CA GLU A 122 8.39 5.61 -29.23
C GLU A 122 9.35 4.94 -28.23
N ARG A 123 9.50 3.61 -28.30
CA ARG A 123 10.42 2.86 -27.43
C ARG A 123 11.90 3.17 -27.66
N SER A 124 12.28 3.51 -28.88
CA SER A 124 13.67 3.85 -29.24
C SER A 124 14.07 5.30 -28.92
N GLY A 125 13.11 6.13 -28.50
CA GLY A 125 13.32 7.55 -28.19
C GLY A 125 13.52 7.88 -26.71
N SER A 126 13.57 6.89 -25.82
CA SER A 126 13.66 7.06 -24.36
C SER A 126 14.96 6.53 -23.76
#